data_AF-A0A7S9VS42-F1
#
_entry.id   AF-A0A7S9VS42-F1
#
_cell.length_a   1.000
_cell.length_b   1.000
_cell.length_c   1.000
_cell.angle_alpha   90.00
_cell.angle_beta   90.00
_cell.angle_gamma   90.00
#
_symmetry.space_group_name_H-M   'P 1'
#
loop_
_entity.id
_entity.type
_entity.pdbx_description
1 polymer ?
#
loop_
_entity_poly.entity_id
_entity_poly.type
_entity_poly.pdbx_seq_one_letter_code
_entity_poly.pdbx_strand_id
1 'polypeptide(L)'
;MEDKVWALGERFAMAAIDGDEWLGALRAMAELTGSSYGQLIGFAPGEVPFNWINDIGQDEIARFVEQERGDPNINVRVRASLNDEAFVIRSEADYRAVGRGSGFDLYREMCDAYDIMDGCQTKLLEGGGRFVGLALNRSRKDGKTDAETRALFAAIAPHARRAVRMQIALENRGSALIKGALEYVGLPIFICDDAGNLKGETAEAAALLSAGRFRVMDGKLGLPHPRDDAALLKAFARRHRQPLGIETLLLHGAGKQMPMVVDICRLPSQPYRLSLASQILVIVRSGRRWHEAAPAVLRAAFGLSAAEAEVTLALARGVTRDQIAAARETSTQTVKTQIKSIFSKLGVSREMDLTAMLGDLLRR
;
A
#
# COMPACT_ATOMS: atom_id res chain seq x y z
N MET A 1 29.01 24.10 -18.58
CA MET A 1 28.30 22.81 -18.60
C MET A 1 28.08 22.32 -17.17
N GLU A 2 29.12 22.35 -16.34
CA GLU A 2 29.09 22.00 -14.91
C GLU A 2 28.00 22.75 -14.12
N ASP A 3 27.87 24.07 -14.28
CA ASP A 3 26.81 24.86 -13.60
C ASP A 3 25.38 24.40 -13.95
N LYS A 4 25.15 23.95 -15.19
CA LYS A 4 23.83 23.45 -15.62
C LYS A 4 23.52 22.08 -15.01
N VAL A 5 24.54 21.22 -14.89
CA VAL A 5 24.42 19.92 -14.22
C VAL A 5 24.18 20.12 -12.72
N TRP A 6 24.85 21.08 -12.09
CA TRP A 6 24.62 21.45 -10.71
C TRP A 6 23.17 21.90 -10.47
N ALA A 7 22.69 22.87 -11.27
CA ALA A 7 21.31 23.37 -11.16
C ALA A 7 20.26 22.26 -11.38
N LEU A 8 20.53 21.33 -12.31
CA LEU A 8 19.68 20.15 -12.48
C LEU A 8 19.72 19.23 -11.25
N GLY A 9 20.88 19.09 -10.60
CA GLY A 9 21.01 18.38 -9.35
C GLY A 9 20.18 18.98 -8.21
N GLU A 10 20.06 20.31 -8.13
CA GLU A 10 19.18 20.99 -7.18
C GLU A 10 17.71 20.70 -7.46
N ARG A 11 17.30 20.67 -8.74
CA ARG A 11 15.93 20.29 -9.14
C ARG A 11 15.60 18.85 -8.72
N PHE A 12 16.53 17.91 -8.90
CA PHE A 12 16.35 16.54 -8.40
C PHE A 12 16.25 16.51 -6.87
N ALA A 13 17.06 17.31 -6.17
CA ALA A 13 16.98 17.39 -4.70
C ALA A 13 15.62 17.94 -4.23
N MET A 14 15.06 18.94 -4.91
CA MET A 14 13.71 19.43 -4.64
C MET A 14 12.65 18.36 -4.90
N ALA A 15 12.74 17.63 -6.02
CA ALA A 15 11.83 16.53 -6.35
C ALA A 15 11.81 15.40 -5.31
N ALA A 16 12.92 15.18 -4.62
CA ALA A 16 12.96 14.21 -3.53
C ALA A 16 12.25 14.67 -2.25
N ILE A 17 12.01 15.97 -2.08
CA ILE A 17 11.27 16.55 -0.95
C ILE A 17 9.80 16.71 -1.31
N ASP A 18 9.54 17.24 -2.51
CA ASP A 18 8.22 17.43 -3.08
C ASP A 18 8.09 16.59 -4.36
N GLY A 19 7.37 15.45 -4.24
CA GLY A 19 7.25 14.48 -5.31
C GLY A 19 6.68 15.05 -6.61
N ASP A 20 5.87 16.12 -6.54
CA ASP A 20 5.27 16.76 -7.72
C ASP A 20 6.33 17.35 -8.69
N GLU A 21 7.54 17.61 -8.21
CA GLU A 21 8.62 18.19 -9.02
C GLU A 21 9.39 17.14 -9.86
N TRP A 22 9.11 15.82 -9.72
CA TRP A 22 9.85 14.78 -10.46
C TRP A 22 9.73 14.92 -11.98
N LEU A 23 8.51 15.14 -12.50
CA LEU A 23 8.33 15.30 -13.94
C LEU A 23 9.01 16.57 -14.45
N GLY A 24 9.05 17.64 -13.64
CA GLY A 24 9.78 18.86 -13.95
C GLY A 24 11.29 18.64 -14.01
N ALA A 25 11.84 17.88 -13.07
CA ALA A 25 13.27 17.52 -13.05
C ALA A 25 13.65 16.61 -14.24
N LEU A 26 12.80 15.62 -14.57
CA LEU A 26 13.00 14.74 -15.73
C LEU A 26 12.93 15.51 -17.06
N ARG A 27 11.98 16.45 -17.20
CA ARG A 27 11.91 17.35 -18.36
C ARG A 27 13.17 18.20 -18.49
N ALA A 28 13.64 18.81 -17.41
CA ALA A 28 14.85 19.63 -17.42
C ALA A 28 16.10 18.81 -17.82
N MET A 29 16.19 17.55 -17.39
CA MET A 29 17.22 16.61 -17.84
C MET A 29 17.12 16.32 -19.36
N ALA A 30 15.90 16.08 -19.85
CA ALA A 30 15.64 15.84 -21.27
C ALA A 30 16.08 17.06 -22.11
N GLU A 31 15.64 18.25 -21.74
CA GLU A 31 16.00 19.52 -22.39
C GLU A 31 17.51 19.76 -22.41
N LEU A 32 18.19 19.53 -21.28
CA LEU A 32 19.64 19.72 -21.17
C LEU A 32 20.44 18.78 -22.08
N THR A 33 19.89 17.61 -22.40
CA THR A 33 20.52 16.57 -23.24
C THR A 33 19.98 16.56 -24.67
N GLY A 34 19.11 17.52 -25.04
CA GLY A 34 18.47 17.55 -26.35
C GLY A 34 17.61 16.31 -26.63
N SER A 35 17.03 15.71 -25.59
CA SER A 35 16.12 14.55 -25.68
C SER A 35 14.67 15.01 -25.48
N SER A 36 13.72 14.29 -26.08
CA SER A 36 12.30 14.58 -25.88
C SER A 36 11.83 14.20 -24.47
N TYR A 37 12.34 13.10 -23.92
CA TYR A 37 11.90 12.65 -22.60
C TYR A 37 13.04 12.14 -21.71
N GLY A 38 12.92 12.45 -20.42
CA GLY A 38 13.62 11.82 -19.32
C GLY A 38 12.68 10.87 -18.61
N GLN A 39 13.23 9.77 -18.10
CA GLN A 39 12.46 8.72 -17.45
C GLN A 39 13.10 8.29 -16.14
N LEU A 40 12.26 8.08 -15.12
CA LEU A 40 12.62 7.36 -13.91
C LEU A 40 11.67 6.16 -13.75
N ILE A 41 12.22 4.97 -13.57
CA ILE A 41 11.43 3.73 -13.57
C ILE A 41 11.92 2.80 -12.46
N GLY A 42 11.00 2.20 -11.73
CA GLY A 42 11.29 1.19 -10.72
C GLY A 42 10.93 -0.19 -11.22
N PHE A 43 11.74 -1.19 -10.89
CA PHE A 43 11.50 -2.59 -11.20
C PHE A 43 11.59 -3.42 -9.92
N ALA A 44 10.69 -4.40 -9.81
CA ALA A 44 10.73 -5.45 -8.82
C ALA A 44 10.30 -6.79 -9.48
N PRO A 45 10.50 -7.95 -8.82
CA PRO A 45 10.20 -9.23 -9.44
C PRO A 45 8.73 -9.33 -9.90
N GLY A 46 8.52 -9.35 -11.23
CA GLY A 46 7.20 -9.46 -11.85
C GLY A 46 6.36 -8.18 -11.88
N GLU A 47 6.93 -7.03 -11.51
CA GLU A 47 6.20 -5.76 -11.42
C GLU A 47 7.09 -4.55 -11.75
N VAL A 48 6.47 -3.48 -12.26
CA VAL A 48 7.10 -2.17 -12.47
C VAL A 48 6.39 -1.18 -11.56
N PRO A 49 6.88 -0.99 -10.32
CA PRO A 49 6.19 -0.22 -9.28
C PRO A 49 5.84 1.22 -9.67
N PHE A 50 6.68 1.85 -10.49
CA PHE A 50 6.43 3.18 -11.03
C PHE A 50 7.19 3.35 -12.34
N ASN A 51 6.66 4.17 -13.24
CA ASN A 51 7.30 4.51 -14.50
C ASN A 51 6.93 5.95 -14.88
N TRP A 52 7.81 6.90 -14.59
CA TRP A 52 7.58 8.32 -14.81
C TRP A 52 8.36 8.78 -16.01
N ILE A 53 7.64 9.32 -17.00
CA ILE A 53 8.20 9.93 -18.20
C ILE A 53 7.56 11.32 -18.29
N ASN A 54 8.36 12.38 -18.49
CA ASN A 54 7.75 13.70 -18.70
C ASN A 54 6.88 13.69 -19.96
N ASP A 55 5.81 14.48 -19.94
CA ASP A 55 4.89 14.68 -21.08
C ASP A 55 4.10 13.46 -21.56
N ILE A 56 4.13 12.33 -20.83
CA ILE A 56 3.31 11.16 -21.11
C ILE A 56 2.43 10.86 -19.89
N GLY A 57 1.14 10.61 -20.11
CA GLY A 57 0.19 10.34 -19.03
C GLY A 57 0.52 9.04 -18.28
N GLN A 58 0.42 9.07 -16.94
CA GLN A 58 0.70 7.89 -16.11
C GLN A 58 -0.24 6.72 -16.45
N ASP A 59 -1.52 6.98 -16.72
CA ASP A 59 -2.48 5.97 -17.12
C ASP A 59 -2.18 5.35 -18.49
N GLU A 60 -1.54 6.11 -19.38
CA GLU A 60 -1.16 5.64 -20.71
C GLU A 60 0.00 4.64 -20.59
N ILE A 61 1.03 5.01 -19.82
CA ILE A 61 2.19 4.16 -19.54
C ILE A 61 1.78 2.91 -18.74
N ALA A 62 0.86 3.04 -17.79
CA ALA A 62 0.44 1.93 -16.94
C ALA A 62 -0.15 0.76 -17.75
N ARG A 63 -0.91 1.04 -18.82
CA ARG A 63 -1.46 0.00 -19.70
C ARG A 63 -0.36 -0.82 -20.38
N PHE A 64 0.70 -0.15 -20.82
CA PHE A 64 1.85 -0.83 -21.42
C PHE A 64 2.61 -1.66 -20.39
N VAL A 65 2.88 -1.08 -19.22
CA VAL A 65 3.54 -1.76 -18.11
C VAL A 65 2.81 -3.05 -17.72
N GLU A 66 1.47 -3.05 -17.75
CA GLU A 66 0.66 -4.24 -17.44
C GLU A 66 0.90 -5.41 -18.42
N GLN A 67 1.17 -5.09 -19.69
CA GLN A 67 1.42 -6.06 -20.76
C GLN A 67 2.87 -6.56 -20.78
N GLU A 68 3.85 -5.66 -20.67
CA GLU A 68 5.27 -6.03 -20.75
C GLU A 68 5.84 -6.50 -19.40
N ARG A 69 5.40 -5.90 -18.29
CA ARG A 69 5.87 -6.16 -16.91
C ARG A 69 7.39 -6.09 -16.72
N GLY A 70 8.09 -5.38 -17.60
CA GLY A 70 9.55 -5.33 -17.59
C GLY A 70 10.22 -6.64 -18.00
N ASP A 71 9.54 -7.52 -18.75
CA ASP A 71 10.11 -8.79 -19.20
C ASP A 71 11.29 -8.54 -20.16
N PRO A 72 12.52 -9.03 -19.86
CA PRO A 72 13.66 -8.90 -20.76
C PRO A 72 13.47 -9.65 -22.09
N ASN A 73 12.45 -10.50 -22.26
CA ASN A 73 12.10 -11.10 -23.55
C ASN A 73 11.27 -10.21 -24.47
N ILE A 74 10.69 -9.15 -23.90
CA ILE A 74 9.90 -8.15 -24.60
C ILE A 74 10.74 -6.88 -24.75
N ASN A 75 11.28 -6.36 -23.64
CA ASN A 75 12.03 -5.11 -23.59
C ASN A 75 13.53 -5.31 -23.85
N VAL A 76 14.03 -4.88 -25.01
CA VAL A 76 15.48 -4.97 -25.33
C VAL A 76 16.35 -4.11 -24.42
N ARG A 77 15.81 -3.01 -23.88
CA ARG A 77 16.58 -2.16 -22.97
C ARG A 77 16.75 -2.84 -21.63
N VAL A 78 15.69 -3.44 -21.07
CA VAL A 78 15.80 -4.24 -19.84
C VAL A 78 16.75 -5.42 -20.05
N ARG A 79 16.65 -6.12 -21.19
CA ARG A 79 17.57 -7.20 -21.55
C ARG A 79 19.03 -6.75 -21.56
N ALA A 80 19.32 -5.61 -22.19
CA ALA A 80 20.67 -5.07 -22.30
C ALA A 80 21.29 -4.71 -20.95
N SER A 81 20.48 -4.37 -19.95
CA SER A 81 20.94 -3.97 -18.62
C SER A 81 20.70 -5.00 -17.53
N LEU A 82 20.29 -6.24 -17.86
CA LEU A 82 19.83 -7.23 -16.88
C LEU A 82 20.86 -7.45 -15.75
N ASN A 83 22.12 -7.64 -16.16
CA ASN A 83 23.24 -7.96 -15.26
C ASN A 83 24.14 -6.76 -14.97
N ASP A 84 23.74 -5.55 -15.36
CA ASP A 84 24.56 -4.36 -15.16
C ASP A 84 24.62 -3.96 -13.71
N GLU A 85 25.79 -3.48 -13.27
CA GLU A 85 25.89 -2.73 -12.03
C GLU A 85 25.30 -1.30 -12.19
N ALA A 86 25.08 -0.61 -11.07
CA ALA A 86 24.71 0.80 -11.09
C ALA A 86 25.71 1.66 -11.89
N PHE A 87 25.19 2.61 -12.68
CA PHE A 87 25.93 3.54 -13.56
C PHE A 87 26.58 2.96 -14.82
N VAL A 88 26.33 1.69 -15.15
CA VAL A 88 26.64 1.21 -16.51
C VAL A 88 25.67 1.85 -17.50
N ILE A 89 26.19 2.70 -18.38
CA ILE A 89 25.39 3.35 -19.42
C ILE A 89 25.22 2.39 -20.59
N ARG A 90 23.96 2.05 -20.91
CA ARG A 90 23.57 1.32 -22.11
C ARG A 90 22.96 2.26 -23.13
N SER A 91 23.23 2.02 -24.41
CA SER A 91 22.64 2.79 -25.50
C SER A 91 22.25 1.91 -26.69
N GLU A 92 21.90 2.53 -27.80
CA GLU A 92 21.39 1.88 -29.01
C GLU A 92 22.31 0.78 -29.56
N ALA A 93 23.62 0.87 -29.33
CA ALA A 93 24.56 -0.18 -29.73
C ALA A 93 24.37 -1.45 -28.89
N ASP A 94 24.20 -1.31 -27.57
CA ASP A 94 23.97 -2.42 -26.65
C ASP A 94 22.63 -3.09 -26.90
N TYR A 95 21.57 -2.29 -27.15
CA TYR A 95 20.23 -2.83 -27.45
C TYR A 95 20.24 -3.68 -28.73
N ARG A 96 21.04 -3.28 -29.73
CA ARG A 96 21.23 -4.08 -30.95
C ARG A 96 22.02 -5.36 -30.66
N ALA A 97 23.04 -5.31 -29.81
CA ALA A 97 23.91 -6.43 -29.52
C ALA A 97 23.18 -7.60 -28.82
N VAL A 98 22.23 -7.32 -27.94
CA VAL A 98 21.45 -8.36 -27.24
C VAL A 98 20.35 -9.01 -28.09
N GLY A 99 20.07 -8.44 -29.27
CA GLY A 99 19.08 -8.97 -30.20
C GLY A 99 17.63 -8.90 -29.71
N ARG A 100 16.70 -9.32 -30.57
CA ARG A 100 15.25 -9.26 -30.32
C ARG A 100 14.77 -10.55 -29.66
N GLY A 101 13.92 -10.42 -28.64
CA GLY A 101 13.25 -11.56 -28.00
C GLY A 101 11.92 -11.90 -28.68
N SER A 102 11.26 -12.96 -28.18
CA SER A 102 10.01 -13.49 -28.73
C SER A 102 8.82 -12.51 -28.61
N GLY A 103 8.90 -11.51 -27.75
CA GLY A 103 7.85 -10.48 -27.60
C GLY A 103 8.23 -9.09 -28.10
N PHE A 104 9.32 -8.97 -28.86
CA PHE A 104 9.85 -7.66 -29.27
C PHE A 104 8.87 -6.78 -30.05
N ASP A 105 7.92 -7.37 -30.76
CA ASP A 105 6.93 -6.60 -31.52
C ASP A 105 6.04 -5.74 -30.62
N LEU A 106 5.69 -6.23 -29.42
CA LEU A 106 4.97 -5.44 -28.42
C LEU A 106 5.78 -4.21 -27.96
N TYR A 107 7.08 -4.40 -27.70
CA TYR A 107 7.97 -3.31 -27.35
C TYR A 107 8.09 -2.28 -28.49
N ARG A 108 8.17 -2.75 -29.74
CA ARG A 108 8.27 -1.89 -30.92
C ARG A 108 7.00 -1.07 -31.14
N GLU A 109 5.83 -1.70 -31.04
CA GLU A 109 4.53 -1.00 -31.16
C GLU A 109 4.40 0.10 -30.10
N MET A 110 4.85 -0.17 -28.87
CA MET A 110 4.92 0.87 -27.83
C MET A 110 5.86 2.01 -28.23
N CYS A 111 7.10 1.69 -28.63
CA CYS A 111 8.06 2.70 -29.06
C CYS A 111 7.49 3.59 -30.17
N ASP A 112 6.77 3.00 -31.13
CA ASP A 112 6.13 3.73 -32.21
C ASP A 112 4.96 4.61 -31.71
N ALA A 113 4.14 4.11 -30.78
CA ALA A 113 2.98 4.80 -30.24
C ALA A 113 3.34 6.06 -29.42
N TYR A 114 4.43 6.01 -28.65
CA TYR A 114 4.89 7.12 -27.81
C TYR A 114 6.09 7.88 -28.39
N ASP A 115 6.51 7.55 -29.61
CA ASP A 115 7.69 8.12 -30.27
C ASP A 115 8.96 8.05 -29.40
N ILE A 116 9.24 6.87 -28.84
CA ILE A 116 10.43 6.56 -28.03
C ILE A 116 11.28 5.55 -28.79
N MET A 117 12.09 6.02 -29.74
CA MET A 117 12.83 5.16 -30.65
C MET A 117 14.24 4.85 -30.16
N ASP A 118 14.93 5.89 -29.70
CA ASP A 118 16.35 5.86 -29.35
C ASP A 118 16.56 6.33 -27.91
N GLY A 119 17.81 6.33 -27.44
CA GLY A 119 18.12 6.74 -26.08
C GLY A 119 19.25 5.96 -25.42
N CYS A 120 19.53 6.35 -24.18
CA CYS A 120 20.46 5.66 -23.30
C CYS A 120 19.88 5.55 -21.88
N GLN A 121 20.38 4.61 -21.10
CA GLN A 121 19.86 4.35 -19.76
C GLN A 121 20.93 3.82 -18.83
N THR A 122 20.62 3.86 -17.54
CA THR A 122 21.43 3.26 -16.49
C THR A 122 20.59 2.85 -15.30
N LYS A 123 21.06 1.88 -14.52
CA LYS A 123 20.60 1.68 -13.15
C LYS A 123 21.18 2.77 -12.24
N LEU A 124 20.36 3.32 -11.35
CA LEU A 124 20.77 4.21 -10.26
C LEU A 124 20.97 3.45 -8.96
N LEU A 125 20.07 2.49 -8.67
CA LEU A 125 20.09 1.64 -7.49
C LEU A 125 19.73 0.22 -7.90
N GLU A 126 20.28 -0.77 -7.21
CA GLU A 126 19.92 -2.17 -7.38
C GLU A 126 20.12 -2.96 -6.07
N GLY A 127 19.42 -4.08 -5.94
CA GLY A 127 19.57 -5.03 -4.83
C GLY A 127 18.30 -5.84 -4.57
N GLY A 128 18.45 -7.09 -4.15
CA GLY A 128 17.31 -7.96 -3.79
C GLY A 128 16.30 -8.18 -4.92
N GLY A 129 16.78 -8.26 -6.18
CA GLY A 129 15.93 -8.40 -7.37
C GLY A 129 15.17 -7.14 -7.77
N ARG A 130 15.47 -5.98 -7.15
CA ARG A 130 14.87 -4.69 -7.44
C ARG A 130 15.90 -3.72 -7.99
N PHE A 131 15.48 -2.78 -8.82
CA PHE A 131 16.34 -1.67 -9.24
C PHE A 131 15.53 -0.42 -9.60
N VAL A 132 16.18 0.74 -9.56
CA VAL A 132 15.67 2.00 -10.08
C VAL A 132 16.51 2.38 -11.29
N GLY A 133 15.88 2.51 -12.45
CA GLY A 133 16.48 2.95 -13.69
C GLY A 133 16.24 4.43 -13.97
N LEU A 134 17.20 5.05 -14.63
CA LEU A 134 17.10 6.38 -15.24
C LEU A 134 17.35 6.22 -16.74
N ALA A 135 16.59 6.92 -17.57
CA ALA A 135 16.79 6.89 -19.02
C ALA A 135 16.54 8.24 -19.69
N LEU A 136 17.19 8.41 -20.83
CA LEU A 136 16.81 9.36 -21.87
C LEU A 136 16.06 8.59 -22.95
N ASN A 137 14.88 9.10 -23.31
CA ASN A 137 14.02 8.57 -24.35
C ASN A 137 13.95 9.60 -25.46
N ARG A 138 14.41 9.18 -26.65
CA ARG A 138 14.61 10.05 -27.80
C ARG A 138 13.63 9.68 -28.90
N SER A 139 12.96 10.70 -29.41
CA SER A 139 12.02 10.58 -30.52
C SER A 139 12.72 10.51 -31.86
N ARG A 140 11.95 10.26 -32.94
CA ARG A 140 12.50 10.23 -34.30
C ARG A 140 13.24 11.52 -34.67
N LYS A 141 12.78 12.68 -34.19
CA LYS A 141 13.42 13.98 -34.45
C LYS A 141 14.73 14.17 -33.67
N ASP A 142 14.87 13.54 -32.51
CA ASP A 142 16.05 13.68 -31.66
C ASP A 142 17.20 12.81 -32.18
N GLY A 143 16.86 11.68 -32.83
CA GLY A 143 17.83 10.68 -33.29
C GLY A 143 18.57 9.97 -32.16
N LYS A 144 19.61 9.23 -32.52
CA LYS A 144 20.43 8.43 -31.60
C LYS A 144 21.28 9.30 -30.67
N THR A 145 21.59 8.77 -29.49
CA THR A 145 22.59 9.39 -28.61
C THR A 145 23.98 9.38 -29.23
N ASP A 146 24.71 10.49 -29.08
CA ASP A 146 26.15 10.57 -29.36
C ASP A 146 26.97 10.44 -28.06
N ALA A 147 28.30 10.50 -28.19
CA ALA A 147 29.20 10.35 -27.05
C ALA A 147 29.06 11.50 -26.04
N GLU A 148 28.83 12.73 -26.49
CA GLU A 148 28.67 13.90 -25.64
C GLU A 148 27.38 13.80 -24.80
N THR A 149 26.27 13.44 -25.44
CA THR A 149 24.98 13.19 -24.78
C THR A 149 25.11 12.12 -23.70
N ARG A 150 25.78 11.00 -24.01
CA ARG A 150 25.99 9.92 -23.02
C ARG A 150 26.91 10.33 -21.88
N ALA A 151 27.96 11.12 -22.14
CA ALA A 151 28.84 11.65 -21.10
C ALA A 151 28.09 12.62 -20.17
N LEU A 152 27.25 13.49 -20.74
CA LEU A 152 26.40 14.39 -19.97
C LEU A 152 25.37 13.63 -19.14
N PHE A 153 24.72 12.62 -19.71
CA PHE A 153 23.81 11.73 -18.98
C PHE A 153 24.51 11.02 -17.80
N ALA A 154 25.72 10.52 -18.02
CA ALA A 154 26.53 9.91 -16.98
C ALA A 154 26.89 10.89 -15.85
N ALA A 155 27.14 12.17 -16.17
CA ALA A 155 27.39 13.21 -15.18
C ALA A 155 26.12 13.58 -14.37
N ILE A 156 24.93 13.47 -14.97
CA ILE A 156 23.65 13.76 -14.31
C ILE A 156 23.20 12.62 -13.38
N ALA A 157 23.43 11.37 -13.77
CA ALA A 157 22.91 10.19 -13.06
C ALA A 157 23.22 10.15 -11.55
N PRO A 158 24.42 10.54 -11.05
CA PRO A 158 24.71 10.63 -9.63
C PRO A 158 23.78 11.56 -8.84
N HIS A 159 23.34 12.67 -9.44
CA HIS A 159 22.42 13.62 -8.81
C HIS A 159 21.01 13.03 -8.66
N ALA A 160 20.51 12.39 -9.72
CA ALA A 160 19.25 11.64 -9.67
C ALA A 160 19.31 10.52 -8.62
N ARG A 161 20.41 9.75 -8.55
CA ARG A 161 20.59 8.70 -7.53
C ARG A 161 20.53 9.28 -6.10
N ARG A 162 21.15 10.45 -5.86
CA ARG A 162 21.13 11.10 -4.55
C ARG A 162 19.71 11.49 -4.15
N ALA A 163 18.94 12.07 -5.07
CA ALA A 163 17.54 12.40 -4.86
C ALA A 163 16.69 11.16 -4.57
N VAL A 164 16.82 10.11 -5.39
CA VAL A 164 16.12 8.83 -5.17
C VAL A 164 16.42 8.26 -3.79
N ARG A 165 17.69 8.21 -3.37
CA ARG A 165 18.07 7.75 -2.01
C ARG A 165 17.50 8.64 -0.91
N MET A 166 17.51 9.96 -1.12
CA MET A 166 16.99 10.92 -0.14
C MET A 166 15.49 10.72 0.07
N GLN A 167 14.71 10.64 -1.01
CA GLN A 167 13.28 10.41 -0.90
C GLN A 167 12.95 9.05 -0.29
N ILE A 168 13.62 7.97 -0.68
CA ILE A 168 13.46 6.65 -0.01
C ILE A 168 13.72 6.77 1.51
N ALA A 169 14.77 7.51 1.91
CA ALA A 169 15.06 7.73 3.32
C ALA A 169 13.99 8.57 4.03
N LEU A 170 13.44 9.60 3.38
CA LEU A 170 12.34 10.42 3.90
C LEU A 170 11.06 9.62 4.07
N GLU A 171 10.68 8.80 3.09
CA GLU A 171 9.51 7.93 3.13
C GLU A 171 9.62 6.88 4.25
N ASN A 172 10.81 6.29 4.43
CA ASN A 172 11.08 5.37 5.54
C ASN A 172 10.97 6.05 6.91
N ARG A 173 11.49 7.29 7.06
CA ARG A 173 11.36 8.07 8.30
C ARG A 173 9.90 8.43 8.59
N GLY A 174 9.13 8.83 7.57
CA GLY A 174 7.69 9.09 7.71
C GLY A 174 6.94 7.88 8.27
N SER A 175 7.24 6.69 7.76
CA SER A 175 6.66 5.43 8.26
C SER A 175 7.03 5.14 9.73
N ALA A 176 8.29 5.36 10.11
CA ALA A 176 8.74 5.19 11.49
C ALA A 176 8.09 6.20 12.46
N LEU A 177 7.93 7.46 12.04
CA LEU A 177 7.25 8.49 12.83
C LEU A 177 5.75 8.18 13.01
N ILE A 178 5.06 7.75 11.94
CA ILE A 178 3.66 7.31 12.02
C ILE A 178 3.53 6.15 13.00
N LYS A 179 4.37 5.11 12.87
CA LYS A 179 4.39 3.99 13.82
C LYS A 179 4.58 4.48 15.26
N GLY A 180 5.59 5.30 15.51
CA GLY A 180 5.88 5.84 16.84
C GLY A 180 4.73 6.66 17.42
N ALA A 181 4.03 7.46 16.61
CA ALA A 181 2.87 8.22 17.05
C ALA A 181 1.66 7.32 17.36
N LEU A 182 1.43 6.28 16.54
CA LEU A 182 0.33 5.34 16.72
C LEU A 182 0.49 4.46 17.97
N GLU A 183 1.72 4.22 18.42
CA GLU A 183 2.00 3.49 19.66
C GLU A 183 1.34 4.16 20.89
N TYR A 184 1.25 5.49 20.91
CA TYR A 184 0.62 6.23 22.01
C TYR A 184 -0.91 6.22 21.96
N VAL A 185 -1.51 5.73 20.88
CA VAL A 185 -2.98 5.69 20.70
C VAL A 185 -3.60 4.52 21.49
N GLY A 186 -2.83 3.48 21.79
CA GLY A 186 -3.30 2.31 22.55
C GLY A 186 -4.35 1.49 21.82
N LEU A 187 -4.36 1.53 20.49
CA LEU A 187 -5.28 0.76 19.65
C LEU A 187 -4.51 -0.30 18.85
N PRO A 188 -5.12 -1.47 18.56
CA PRO A 188 -4.53 -2.41 17.61
C PRO A 188 -4.58 -1.82 16.20
N ILE A 189 -3.41 -1.44 15.66
CA ILE A 189 -3.27 -0.86 14.33
C ILE A 189 -2.18 -1.59 13.55
N PHE A 190 -2.53 -2.07 12.36
CA PHE A 190 -1.57 -2.56 11.37
C PHE A 190 -1.37 -1.51 10.28
N ILE A 191 -0.12 -1.31 9.87
CA ILE A 191 0.29 -0.44 8.78
C ILE A 191 0.66 -1.34 7.61
N CYS A 192 -0.11 -1.27 6.52
CA CYS A 192 0.12 -2.06 5.31
C CYS A 192 0.42 -1.16 4.11
N ASP A 193 1.05 -1.72 3.08
CA ASP A 193 0.99 -1.12 1.74
C ASP A 193 -0.34 -1.47 1.03
N ASP A 194 -0.49 -1.00 -0.21
CA ASP A 194 -1.67 -1.21 -1.05
C ASP A 194 -1.91 -2.68 -1.44
N ALA A 195 -0.84 -3.47 -1.51
CA ALA A 195 -0.88 -4.92 -1.71
C ALA A 195 -1.18 -5.72 -0.44
N GLY A 196 -1.32 -5.05 0.71
CA GLY A 196 -1.59 -5.66 2.01
C GLY A 196 -0.34 -6.20 2.72
N ASN A 197 0.87 -5.87 2.26
CA ASN A 197 2.09 -6.25 2.96
C ASN A 197 2.24 -5.42 4.23
N LEU A 198 2.48 -6.09 5.36
CA LEU A 198 2.68 -5.46 6.65
C LEU A 198 4.01 -4.69 6.67
N LYS A 199 3.94 -3.40 6.99
CA LYS A 199 5.08 -2.49 7.16
C LYS A 199 5.37 -2.16 8.62
N GLY A 200 4.39 -2.34 9.49
CA GLY A 200 4.53 -2.20 10.92
C GLY A 200 3.21 -2.35 11.65
N GLU A 201 3.28 -2.43 12.96
CA GLU A 201 2.15 -2.67 13.85
C GLU A 201 2.40 -2.04 15.22
N THR A 202 1.33 -1.70 15.94
CA THR A 202 1.39 -1.31 17.35
C THR A 202 1.52 -2.53 18.27
N ALA A 203 1.90 -2.34 19.54
CA ALA A 203 1.96 -3.44 20.51
C ALA A 203 0.62 -4.20 20.64
N GLU A 204 -0.52 -3.50 20.62
CA GLU A 204 -1.84 -4.12 20.71
C GLU A 204 -2.16 -4.96 19.45
N ALA A 205 -1.71 -4.54 18.27
CA ALA A 205 -1.84 -5.31 17.04
C ALA A 205 -0.94 -6.55 17.05
N ALA A 206 0.28 -6.44 17.60
CA ALA A 206 1.17 -7.59 17.80
C ALA A 206 0.56 -8.64 18.75
N ALA A 207 -0.20 -8.21 19.77
CA ALA A 207 -0.94 -9.11 20.64
C ALA A 207 -2.03 -9.89 19.88
N LEU A 208 -2.71 -9.27 18.91
CA LEU A 208 -3.70 -9.94 18.06
C LEU A 208 -3.06 -10.97 17.11
N LEU A 209 -1.86 -10.72 16.61
CA LEU A 209 -1.08 -11.71 15.86
C LEU A 209 -0.71 -12.90 16.74
N SER A 210 -0.22 -12.61 17.95
CA SER A 210 0.19 -13.65 18.92
C SER A 210 -1.00 -14.51 19.38
N ALA A 211 -2.18 -13.91 19.52
CA ALA A 211 -3.43 -14.61 19.83
C ALA A 211 -4.03 -15.37 18.63
N GLY A 212 -3.41 -15.32 17.45
CA GLY A 212 -3.90 -15.97 16.24
C GLY A 212 -5.21 -15.38 15.73
N ARG A 213 -5.51 -14.11 16.05
CA ARG A 213 -6.68 -13.38 15.54
C ARG A 213 -6.43 -12.82 14.14
N PHE A 214 -5.17 -12.50 13.87
CA PHE A 214 -4.62 -12.16 12.57
C PHE A 214 -3.42 -13.06 12.29
N ARG A 215 -2.98 -13.09 11.03
CA ARG A 215 -1.78 -13.82 10.61
C ARG A 215 -0.98 -13.00 9.60
N VAL A 216 0.30 -13.32 9.46
CA VAL A 216 1.15 -12.81 8.38
C VAL A 216 1.67 -14.00 7.58
N MET A 217 1.44 -14.00 6.27
CA MET A 217 1.99 -15.00 5.35
C MET A 217 2.65 -14.30 4.18
N ASP A 218 3.89 -14.66 3.86
CA ASP A 218 4.69 -14.02 2.80
C ASP A 218 4.73 -12.48 2.92
N GLY A 219 4.77 -11.99 4.17
CA GLY A 219 4.74 -10.56 4.49
C GLY A 219 3.37 -9.89 4.40
N LYS A 220 2.30 -10.59 3.99
CA LYS A 220 0.94 -10.05 3.88
C LYS A 220 0.11 -10.26 5.12
N LEU A 221 -0.60 -9.23 5.54
CA LEU A 221 -1.60 -9.32 6.60
C LEU A 221 -2.81 -10.12 6.10
N GLY A 222 -3.22 -11.09 6.89
CA GLY A 222 -4.39 -11.92 6.63
C GLY A 222 -5.12 -12.32 7.90
N LEU A 223 -6.20 -13.08 7.70
CA LEU A 223 -7.05 -13.59 8.76
C LEU A 223 -7.08 -15.12 8.72
N PRO A 224 -7.18 -15.81 9.87
CA PRO A 224 -7.24 -17.27 9.91
C PRO A 224 -8.51 -17.84 9.27
N HIS A 225 -9.64 -17.11 9.36
CA HIS A 225 -10.92 -17.58 8.86
C HIS A 225 -11.11 -17.20 7.37
N PRO A 226 -11.30 -18.16 6.45
CA PRO A 226 -11.27 -17.89 5.00
C PRO A 226 -12.27 -16.83 4.52
N ARG A 227 -13.48 -16.80 5.09
CA ARG A 227 -14.50 -15.78 4.73
C ARG A 227 -14.04 -14.36 5.07
N ASP A 228 -13.44 -14.19 6.24
CA ASP A 228 -13.01 -12.88 6.70
C ASP A 228 -11.72 -12.46 5.98
N ASP A 229 -10.83 -13.42 5.69
CA ASP A 229 -9.61 -13.22 4.90
C ASP A 229 -9.95 -12.74 3.48
N ALA A 230 -10.92 -13.39 2.82
CA ALA A 230 -11.41 -12.96 1.52
C ALA A 230 -12.03 -11.54 1.55
N ALA A 231 -12.71 -11.18 2.64
CA ALA A 231 -13.26 -9.84 2.81
C ALA A 231 -12.15 -8.78 2.97
N LEU A 232 -11.12 -9.07 3.76
CA LEU A 232 -9.95 -8.20 3.93
C LEU A 232 -9.18 -8.02 2.62
N LEU A 233 -8.90 -9.10 1.89
CA LEU A 233 -8.22 -9.05 0.59
C LEU A 233 -9.03 -8.25 -0.43
N LYS A 234 -10.35 -8.43 -0.47
CA LYS A 234 -11.24 -7.65 -1.33
C LYS A 234 -11.20 -6.16 -0.97
N ALA A 235 -11.14 -5.84 0.31
CA ALA A 235 -11.05 -4.46 0.77
C ALA A 235 -9.70 -3.83 0.37
N PHE A 236 -8.57 -4.53 0.50
CA PHE A 236 -7.26 -4.05 0.01
C PHE A 236 -7.27 -3.80 -1.50
N ALA A 237 -7.80 -4.74 -2.29
CA ALA A 237 -7.81 -4.67 -3.75
C ALA A 237 -8.71 -3.57 -4.35
N ARG A 238 -9.62 -2.96 -3.57
CA ARG A 238 -10.47 -1.87 -4.06
C ARG A 238 -9.67 -0.61 -4.34
N ARG A 239 -9.45 -0.32 -5.63
CA ARG A 239 -9.01 0.99 -6.11
C ARG A 239 -10.16 2.00 -5.98
N HIS A 240 -10.25 2.69 -4.85
CA HIS A 240 -11.21 3.79 -4.71
C HIS A 240 -10.76 4.98 -5.57
N ARG A 241 -11.71 5.60 -6.28
CA ARG A 241 -11.51 6.88 -6.97
C ARG A 241 -11.33 8.07 -6.00
N GLN A 242 -11.51 7.86 -4.70
CA GLN A 242 -11.27 8.87 -3.68
C GLN A 242 -9.99 8.53 -2.90
N PRO A 243 -9.02 9.46 -2.80
CA PRO A 243 -7.72 9.25 -2.14
C PRO A 243 -7.81 9.11 -0.61
N LEU A 244 -8.96 9.45 -0.03
CA LEU A 244 -9.28 9.32 1.39
C LEU A 244 -10.56 8.51 1.54
N GLY A 245 -10.54 7.49 2.41
CA GLY A 245 -11.72 6.68 2.68
C GLY A 245 -11.50 5.76 3.87
N ILE A 246 -12.57 5.61 4.66
CA ILE A 246 -12.67 4.61 5.72
C ILE A 246 -13.65 3.55 5.24
N GLU A 247 -13.18 2.31 5.11
CA GLU A 247 -14.05 1.16 4.90
C GLU A 247 -14.13 0.37 6.21
N THR A 248 -15.34 0.15 6.74
CA THR A 248 -15.54 -0.66 7.94
C THR A 248 -15.93 -2.10 7.57
N LEU A 249 -15.18 -3.07 8.10
CA LEU A 249 -15.47 -4.49 8.01
C LEU A 249 -15.92 -5.04 9.37
N LEU A 250 -16.86 -5.98 9.33
CA LEU A 250 -17.21 -6.83 10.45
C LEU A 250 -16.58 -8.21 10.23
N LEU A 251 -15.54 -8.53 11.01
CA LEU A 251 -14.85 -9.81 10.97
C LEU A 251 -15.48 -10.72 12.02
N HIS A 252 -15.96 -11.90 11.64
CA HIS A 252 -16.74 -12.75 12.52
C HIS A 252 -15.85 -13.64 13.40
N GLY A 253 -14.65 -13.99 12.92
CA GLY A 253 -13.76 -14.93 13.59
C GLY A 253 -14.24 -16.38 13.44
N ALA A 254 -13.59 -17.29 14.17
CA ALA A 254 -13.91 -18.72 14.14
C ALA A 254 -14.67 -19.17 15.41
N GLY A 255 -15.75 -19.95 15.24
CA GLY A 255 -16.47 -20.56 16.35
C GLY A 255 -17.19 -19.54 17.25
N LYS A 256 -16.91 -19.56 18.57
CA LYS A 256 -17.53 -18.69 19.59
C LYS A 256 -16.79 -17.37 19.82
N GLN A 257 -15.88 -17.02 18.92
CA GLN A 257 -15.10 -15.81 19.01
C GLN A 257 -15.98 -14.57 18.78
N MET A 258 -15.78 -13.50 19.54
CA MET A 258 -16.51 -12.26 19.27
C MET A 258 -16.07 -11.63 17.95
N PRO A 259 -17.03 -11.11 17.17
CA PRO A 259 -16.74 -10.34 15.98
C PRO A 259 -15.94 -9.07 16.30
N MET A 260 -15.01 -8.73 15.40
CA MET A 260 -14.24 -7.49 15.45
C MET A 260 -14.78 -6.51 14.40
N VAL A 261 -14.84 -5.24 14.77
CA VAL A 261 -15.06 -4.16 13.80
C VAL A 261 -13.70 -3.59 13.43
N VAL A 262 -13.40 -3.59 12.14
CA VAL A 262 -12.11 -3.16 11.61
C VAL A 262 -12.33 -2.03 10.63
N ASP A 263 -11.66 -0.90 10.86
CA ASP A 263 -11.64 0.23 9.94
C ASP A 263 -10.37 0.16 9.08
N ILE A 264 -10.56 0.17 7.77
CA ILE A 264 -9.50 0.23 6.78
C ILE A 264 -9.43 1.67 6.31
N CYS A 265 -8.45 2.40 6.83
CA CYS A 265 -8.22 3.81 6.54
C CYS A 265 -7.10 3.93 5.51
N ARG A 266 -7.43 4.47 4.34
CA ARG A 266 -6.43 4.75 3.30
C ARG A 266 -5.86 6.14 3.53
N LEU A 267 -4.55 6.22 3.77
CA LEU A 267 -3.86 7.50 3.87
C LEU A 267 -3.64 8.08 2.47
N PRO A 268 -3.61 9.42 2.33
CA PRO A 268 -3.32 10.05 1.05
C PRO A 268 -2.02 9.51 0.47
N SER A 269 -2.10 9.02 -0.77
CA SER A 269 -0.91 8.80 -1.58
C SER A 269 -0.40 10.18 -2.01
N GLN A 270 0.83 10.54 -1.65
CA GLN A 270 1.49 11.61 -2.39
C GLN A 270 1.81 11.09 -3.79
N PRO A 271 1.61 11.90 -4.84
CA PRO A 271 2.06 11.54 -6.17
C PRO A 271 3.58 11.34 -6.18
N TYR A 272 4.05 10.49 -7.11
CA TYR A 272 5.47 10.23 -7.35
C TYR A 272 6.28 9.76 -6.12
N ARG A 273 5.72 8.86 -5.30
CA ARG A 273 6.47 8.12 -4.28
C ARG A 273 7.32 6.99 -4.87
N LEU A 274 8.52 6.82 -4.35
CA LEU A 274 9.46 5.79 -4.81
C LEU A 274 9.25 4.45 -4.10
N SER A 275 8.93 4.48 -2.80
CA SER A 275 8.44 3.31 -2.08
C SER A 275 6.94 3.19 -2.28
N LEU A 276 6.54 2.01 -2.76
CA LEU A 276 5.20 1.65 -3.18
C LEU A 276 4.07 1.80 -2.15
N ALA A 277 4.33 2.18 -0.91
CA ALA A 277 3.28 2.13 0.10
C ALA A 277 2.48 3.44 0.14
N SER A 278 1.39 3.48 -0.62
CA SER A 278 0.18 4.09 -0.04
C SER A 278 -0.10 3.34 1.25
N GLN A 279 -0.07 4.04 2.38
CA GLN A 279 -0.24 3.38 3.67
C GLN A 279 -1.73 3.14 3.92
N ILE A 280 -2.08 1.87 4.13
CA ILE A 280 -3.38 1.47 4.63
C ILE A 280 -3.21 1.21 6.12
N LEU A 281 -3.96 1.94 6.95
CA LEU A 281 -4.09 1.61 8.36
C LEU A 281 -5.29 0.68 8.54
N VAL A 282 -5.04 -0.48 9.14
CA VAL A 282 -6.08 -1.42 9.57
C VAL A 282 -6.23 -1.26 11.08
N ILE A 283 -7.30 -0.57 11.50
CA ILE A 283 -7.56 -0.22 12.89
C ILE A 283 -8.64 -1.14 13.44
N VAL A 284 -8.32 -1.93 14.45
CA VAL A 284 -9.33 -2.76 15.14
C VAL A 284 -9.99 -1.90 16.23
N ARG A 285 -11.32 -1.73 16.17
CA ARG A 285 -12.04 -0.98 17.19
C ARG A 285 -12.02 -1.73 18.51
N SER A 286 -11.60 -1.05 19.58
CA SER A 286 -11.68 -1.51 20.97
C SER A 286 -12.34 -0.45 21.85
N GLY A 287 -12.66 -0.81 23.10
CA GLY A 287 -13.14 0.10 24.13
C GLY A 287 -14.39 0.88 23.72
N ARG A 288 -14.34 2.22 23.83
CA ARG A 288 -15.48 3.10 23.54
C ARG A 288 -15.98 2.99 22.10
N ARG A 289 -15.08 2.89 21.13
CA ARG A 289 -15.44 2.78 19.70
C ARG A 289 -16.12 1.45 19.38
N TRP A 290 -15.72 0.38 20.08
CA TRP A 290 -16.43 -0.89 20.00
C TRP A 290 -17.81 -0.78 20.64
N HIS A 291 -17.92 -0.17 21.83
CA HIS A 291 -19.19 -0.01 22.55
C HIS A 291 -20.24 0.74 21.72
N GLU A 292 -19.86 1.77 20.97
CA GLU A 292 -20.77 2.49 20.06
C GLU A 292 -21.25 1.60 18.91
N ALA A 293 -20.41 0.72 18.38
CA ALA A 293 -20.77 -0.21 17.31
C ALA A 293 -21.47 -1.49 17.82
N ALA A 294 -21.33 -1.82 19.11
CA ALA A 294 -21.69 -3.10 19.67
C ALA A 294 -23.17 -3.51 19.46
N PRO A 295 -24.18 -2.63 19.59
CA PRO A 295 -25.56 -3.01 19.30
C PRO A 295 -25.76 -3.50 17.86
N ALA A 296 -25.16 -2.81 16.88
CA ALA A 296 -25.27 -3.20 15.48
C ALA A 296 -24.54 -4.53 15.21
N VAL A 297 -23.36 -4.69 15.79
CA VAL A 297 -22.57 -5.93 15.71
C VAL A 297 -23.33 -7.13 16.27
N LEU A 298 -23.87 -6.98 17.49
CA LEU A 298 -24.61 -8.03 18.19
C LEU A 298 -25.83 -8.50 17.39
N ARG A 299 -26.54 -7.57 16.75
CA ARG A 299 -27.68 -7.88 15.88
C ARG A 299 -27.25 -8.57 14.60
N ALA A 300 -26.23 -8.05 13.91
CA ALA A 300 -25.79 -8.56 12.61
C ALA A 300 -25.12 -9.93 12.71
N ALA A 301 -24.27 -10.13 13.72
CA ALA A 301 -23.48 -11.35 13.86
C ALA A 301 -24.24 -12.50 14.54
N PHE A 302 -25.11 -12.20 15.51
CA PHE A 302 -25.76 -13.20 16.34
C PHE A 302 -27.29 -13.22 16.22
N GLY A 303 -27.87 -12.39 15.33
CA GLY A 303 -29.32 -12.33 15.16
C GLY A 303 -30.07 -11.87 16.42
N LEU A 304 -29.40 -11.09 17.28
CA LEU A 304 -30.07 -10.46 18.42
C LEU A 304 -31.07 -9.40 17.91
N SER A 305 -32.20 -9.27 18.59
CA SER A 305 -33.09 -8.12 18.46
C SER A 305 -32.46 -6.88 19.12
N ALA A 306 -33.01 -5.69 18.85
CA ALA A 306 -32.56 -4.46 19.51
C ALA A 306 -32.64 -4.57 21.05
N ALA A 307 -33.77 -5.09 21.54
CA ALA A 307 -34.01 -5.39 22.95
C ALA A 307 -32.97 -6.35 23.56
N GLU A 308 -32.65 -7.44 22.85
CA GLU A 308 -31.66 -8.41 23.34
C GLU A 308 -30.24 -7.84 23.35
N ALA A 309 -29.86 -7.04 22.35
CA ALA A 309 -28.56 -6.37 22.31
C ALA A 309 -28.38 -5.39 23.48
N GLU A 310 -29.42 -4.61 23.82
CA GLU A 310 -29.41 -3.72 24.98
C GLU A 310 -29.23 -4.47 26.30
N VAL A 311 -29.99 -5.55 26.51
CA VAL A 311 -29.84 -6.41 27.70
C VAL A 311 -28.45 -6.99 27.79
N THR A 312 -27.93 -7.49 26.66
CA THR A 312 -26.58 -8.08 26.59
C THR A 312 -25.51 -7.08 27.03
N LEU A 313 -25.58 -5.84 26.54
CA LEU A 313 -24.63 -4.78 26.91
C LEU A 313 -24.80 -4.28 28.35
N ALA A 314 -26.02 -4.32 28.90
CA ALA A 314 -26.25 -3.99 30.30
C ALA A 314 -25.63 -5.05 31.24
N LEU A 315 -25.83 -6.34 30.92
CA LEU A 315 -25.22 -7.45 31.67
C LEU A 315 -23.69 -7.40 31.61
N ALA A 316 -23.12 -7.09 30.44
CA ALA A 316 -21.68 -6.95 30.27
C ALA A 316 -21.06 -5.83 31.12
N ARG A 317 -21.86 -4.82 31.48
CA ARG A 317 -21.47 -3.71 32.37
C ARG A 317 -21.72 -4.00 33.85
N GLY A 318 -22.16 -5.22 34.19
CA GLY A 318 -22.46 -5.63 35.56
C GLY A 318 -23.79 -5.09 36.10
N VAL A 319 -24.68 -4.59 35.23
CA VAL A 319 -26.03 -4.15 35.64
C VAL A 319 -26.85 -5.37 36.03
N THR A 320 -27.49 -5.34 37.19
CA THR A 320 -28.26 -6.49 37.68
C THR A 320 -29.57 -6.66 36.90
N ARG A 321 -30.11 -7.88 36.91
CA ARG A 321 -31.37 -8.19 36.20
C ARG A 321 -32.54 -7.32 36.66
N ASP A 322 -32.60 -7.00 37.95
CA ASP A 322 -33.65 -6.15 38.53
C ASP A 322 -33.49 -4.69 38.10
N GLN A 323 -32.24 -4.20 38.00
CA GLN A 323 -31.96 -2.87 37.46
C GLN A 323 -32.31 -2.77 35.97
N ILE A 324 -32.01 -3.82 35.18
CA ILE A 324 -32.41 -3.90 33.77
C ILE A 324 -33.93 -3.93 33.63
N ALA A 325 -34.62 -4.69 34.48
CA ALA A 325 -36.08 -4.78 34.50
C ALA A 325 -36.71 -3.41 34.81
N ALA A 326 -36.22 -2.73 35.85
CA ALA A 326 -36.67 -1.40 36.24
C ALA A 326 -36.42 -0.36 35.15
N ALA A 327 -35.21 -0.32 34.57
CA ALA A 327 -34.85 0.66 33.53
C ALA A 327 -35.64 0.48 32.23
N ARG A 328 -36.17 -0.73 31.96
CA ARG A 328 -36.92 -1.06 30.75
C ARG A 328 -38.42 -1.22 31.00
N GLU A 329 -38.87 -0.84 32.21
CA GLU A 329 -40.28 -0.92 32.63
C GLU A 329 -40.90 -2.31 32.35
N THR A 330 -40.15 -3.37 32.64
CA THR A 330 -40.57 -4.75 32.40
C THR A 330 -40.35 -5.61 33.64
N SER A 331 -40.90 -6.83 33.65
CA SER A 331 -40.73 -7.73 34.78
C SER A 331 -39.34 -8.40 34.77
N THR A 332 -38.79 -8.71 35.95
CA THR A 332 -37.57 -9.52 36.08
C THR A 332 -37.72 -10.88 35.38
N GLN A 333 -38.94 -11.43 35.33
CA GLN A 333 -39.24 -12.67 34.61
C GLN A 333 -39.10 -12.51 33.09
N THR A 334 -39.51 -11.38 32.53
CA THR A 334 -39.30 -11.05 31.10
C THR A 334 -37.81 -10.97 30.78
N VAL A 335 -37.03 -10.28 31.62
CA VAL A 335 -35.57 -10.19 31.46
C VAL A 335 -34.93 -11.59 31.53
N LYS A 336 -35.33 -12.45 32.47
CA LYS A 336 -34.84 -13.85 32.54
C LYS A 336 -35.09 -14.63 31.25
N THR A 337 -36.29 -14.50 30.67
CA THR A 337 -36.62 -15.17 29.40
C THR A 337 -35.76 -14.65 28.25
N GLN A 338 -35.55 -13.33 28.17
CA GLN A 338 -34.65 -12.73 27.17
C GLN A 338 -33.21 -13.20 27.35
N ILE A 339 -32.70 -13.29 28.57
CA ILE A 339 -31.36 -13.81 28.86
C ILE A 339 -31.19 -15.25 28.37
N LYS A 340 -32.21 -16.10 28.56
CA LYS A 340 -32.17 -17.48 28.06
C LYS A 340 -32.11 -17.52 26.52
N SER A 341 -32.87 -16.65 25.84
CA SER A 341 -32.80 -16.49 24.38
C SER A 341 -31.40 -16.01 23.94
N ILE A 342 -30.87 -14.99 24.60
CA ILE A 342 -29.53 -14.44 24.34
C ILE A 342 -28.46 -15.52 24.47
N PHE A 343 -28.49 -16.31 25.55
CA PHE A 343 -27.53 -17.39 25.79
C PHE A 343 -27.58 -18.44 24.68
N SER A 344 -28.78 -18.83 24.26
CA SER A 344 -28.97 -19.75 23.14
C SER A 344 -28.36 -19.19 21.84
N LYS A 345 -28.65 -17.92 21.50
CA LYS A 345 -28.18 -17.26 20.27
C LYS A 345 -26.66 -17.04 20.25
N LEU A 346 -26.07 -16.73 21.41
CA LEU A 346 -24.63 -16.53 21.57
C LEU A 346 -23.85 -17.84 21.81
N GLY A 347 -24.56 -18.97 22.00
CA GLY A 347 -23.94 -20.26 22.29
C GLY A 347 -23.21 -20.32 23.64
N VAL A 348 -23.63 -19.51 24.62
CA VAL A 348 -23.08 -19.47 25.98
C VAL A 348 -24.04 -20.13 26.97
N SER A 349 -23.49 -20.67 28.05
CA SER A 349 -24.28 -21.37 29.08
C SER A 349 -24.39 -20.60 30.39
N ARG A 350 -23.44 -19.69 30.66
CA ARG A 350 -23.37 -18.95 31.93
C ARG A 350 -23.16 -17.46 31.66
N GLU A 351 -23.66 -16.65 32.59
CA GLU A 351 -23.48 -15.20 32.56
C GLU A 351 -22.01 -14.80 32.62
N MET A 352 -21.18 -15.56 33.35
CA MET A 352 -19.72 -15.38 33.35
C MET A 352 -19.08 -15.65 31.99
N ASP A 353 -19.62 -16.59 31.20
CA ASP A 353 -19.12 -16.87 29.85
C ASP A 353 -19.44 -15.68 28.91
N LEU A 354 -20.61 -15.07 29.10
CA LEU A 354 -21.02 -13.86 28.36
C LEU A 354 -20.14 -12.66 28.72
N THR A 355 -19.91 -12.42 30.01
CA THR A 355 -19.07 -11.30 30.46
C THR A 355 -17.61 -11.49 30.07
N ALA A 356 -17.08 -12.72 30.10
CA ALA A 356 -15.75 -13.03 29.61
C ALA A 356 -15.64 -12.81 28.09
N MET A 357 -16.64 -13.28 27.33
CA MET A 357 -16.72 -13.10 25.88
C MET A 357 -16.72 -11.61 25.47
N LEU A 358 -17.45 -10.76 26.20
CA LEU A 358 -17.55 -9.32 25.90
C LEU A 358 -16.44 -8.49 26.55
N GLY A 359 -15.85 -8.96 27.65
CA GLY A 359 -14.87 -8.24 28.46
C GLY A 359 -13.60 -7.87 27.71
N ASP A 360 -13.15 -8.73 26.79
CA ASP A 360 -11.95 -8.47 25.97
C ASP A 360 -12.14 -7.28 25.01
N LEU A 361 -13.37 -7.04 24.56
CA LEU A 361 -13.69 -5.94 23.63
C LEU A 361 -14.14 -4.67 24.35
N LEU A 362 -14.60 -4.80 25.59
CA LEU A 362 -15.06 -3.71 26.45
C LEU A 362 -13.96 -3.08 27.31
N ARG A 363 -12.77 -3.70 27.37
CA ARG A 363 -11.62 -3.11 28.09
C ARG A 363 -11.30 -1.73 27.50
N ARG A 364 -11.20 -0.75 28.39
CA ARG A 364 -10.97 0.67 28.09
C ARG A 364 -9.55 0.92 27.62
#